data_AF-A0A822DJ81-F1
#
_entry.id   AF-A0A822DJ81-F1
#
_cell.length_a   1.000
_cell.length_b   1.000
_cell.length_c   1.000
_cell.angle_alpha   90.00
_cell.angle_beta   90.00
_cell.angle_gamma   90.00
#
_symmetry.space_group_name_H-M   'P 1'
#
loop_
_entity.id
_entity.type
_entity.pdbx_description
1 polymer ?
#
loop_
_entity_poly.entity_id
_entity_poly.type
_entity_poly.pdbx_seq_one_letter_code
_entity_poly.pdbx_strand_id
1 'polypeptide(L)' 'MSHHYRINGSMLQQFSGKPVSIIGTVSKVHPTGNVIDLETSDKQHIVVRSTER' A
#
# COMPACT_ATOMS: atom_id res chain seq x y z
N MET A 1 18.46 8.53 7.98
CA MET A 1 16.98 8.56 7.84
C MET A 1 16.65 8.12 6.43
N SER A 2 15.93 7.00 6.23
CA SER A 2 15.45 6.62 4.90
C SER A 2 14.35 7.59 4.48
N HIS A 3 14.52 8.25 3.34
CA HIS A 3 13.49 9.12 2.79
C HIS A 3 12.45 8.24 2.09
N HIS A 4 11.23 8.17 2.64
CA HIS A 4 10.11 7.46 2.02
C HIS A 4 9.22 8.48 1.30
N TYR A 5 8.95 8.24 0.02
CA TYR A 5 7.98 9.05 -0.72
C TYR A 5 6.58 8.72 -0.22
N ARG A 6 5.87 9.71 0.32
CA ARG A 6 4.44 9.57 0.61
C ARG A 6 3.65 9.69 -0.69
N ILE A 7 2.94 8.62 -1.08
CA ILE A 7 2.22 8.56 -2.35
C ILE A 7 0.79 8.04 -2.17
N ASN A 8 -0.04 8.28 -3.18
CA ASN A 8 -1.36 7.68 -3.35
C ASN A 8 -1.31 6.47 -4.30
N GLY A 9 -2.42 5.73 -4.43
CA GLY A 9 -2.48 4.50 -5.22
C GLY A 9 -2.19 4.70 -6.71
N SER A 10 -2.64 5.82 -7.30
CA SER A 10 -2.39 6.13 -8.73
C SER A 10 -0.91 6.28 -9.08
N MET A 11 -0.05 6.51 -8.10
CA MET A 11 1.38 6.76 -8.30
C MET A 11 2.23 5.49 -8.20
N LEU A 12 1.64 4.34 -7.82
CA LEU A 12 2.39 3.10 -7.54
C LEU A 12 3.31 2.69 -8.68
N GLN A 13 2.85 2.75 -9.94
CA GLN A 13 3.64 2.34 -11.09
C GLN A 13 4.90 3.20 -11.28
N GLN A 14 4.80 4.51 -11.01
CA GLN A 14 5.90 5.47 -11.17
C GLN A 14 6.99 5.29 -10.10
N PHE A 15 6.62 4.70 -8.95
CA PHE A 15 7.51 4.47 -7.81
C PHE A 15 7.88 2.99 -7.64
N SER A 16 7.69 2.16 -8.67
CA SER A 16 8.08 0.76 -8.65
C SER A 16 9.56 0.58 -8.27
N GLY A 17 9.83 -0.38 -7.36
CA GLY A 17 11.17 -0.67 -6.85
C GLY A 17 11.73 0.35 -5.85
N LYS A 18 10.98 1.41 -5.51
CA LYS A 18 11.40 2.42 -4.53
C LYS A 18 10.66 2.25 -3.21
N PRO A 19 11.29 2.58 -2.08
CA PRO A 19 10.62 2.59 -0.79
C PRO A 19 9.61 3.75 -0.73
N VAL A 20 8.37 3.45 -0.32
CA VAL A 20 7.26 4.42 -0.27
C VAL A 20 6.49 4.29 1.04
N SER A 21 5.73 5.33 1.37
CA SER A 21 4.73 5.32 2.44
C SER A 21 3.36 5.60 1.83
N ILE A 22 2.35 4.80 2.17
CA ILE A 22 0.99 4.94 1.65
C ILE A 22 0.02 5.02 2.82
N ILE A 23 -0.98 5.89 2.69
CA ILE A 23 -2.06 6.03 3.66
C ILE A 23 -3.38 5.76 2.93
N GLY A 24 -4.19 4.87 3.51
CA GLY A 24 -5.50 4.51 2.99
C GLY A 24 -6.35 3.88 4.08
N THR A 25 -7.64 3.73 3.79
CA THR A 25 -8.58 3.02 4.65
C THR A 25 -8.52 1.53 4.34
N VAL A 26 -8.43 0.69 5.36
CA VAL A 26 -8.51 -0.77 5.19
C VAL A 26 -9.90 -1.15 4.72
N SER A 27 -10.00 -1.78 3.55
CA SER A 27 -11.26 -2.27 3.00
C SER A 27 -11.47 -3.76 3.30
N LYS A 28 -10.39 -4.54 3.29
CA LYS A 28 -10.43 -5.99 3.55
C LYS A 28 -9.10 -6.49 4.09
N VAL A 29 -9.17 -7.53 4.93
CA VAL A 29 -8.02 -8.27 5.42
C VAL A 29 -8.21 -9.73 5.02
N HIS A 30 -7.20 -10.33 4.37
CA HIS A 30 -7.26 -11.74 4.00
C HIS A 30 -7.17 -12.63 5.26
N PRO A 31 -7.87 -13.78 5.33
CA PRO A 31 -7.90 -14.63 6.53
C PRO A 31 -6.54 -15.08 7.06
N THR A 32 -5.53 -15.16 6.20
CA THR A 32 -4.14 -15.51 6.57
C THR A 32 -3.36 -14.35 7.18
N GLY A 33 -3.92 -13.13 7.22
CA GLY A 33 -3.29 -11.94 7.81
C GLY A 33 -2.15 -11.33 6.99
N ASN A 34 -1.69 -11.99 5.93
CA ASN A 34 -0.53 -11.54 5.13
C ASN A 34 -0.90 -10.65 3.93
N VAL A 35 -2.19 -10.42 3.67
CA VAL A 35 -2.66 -9.53 2.60
C VAL A 35 -3.73 -8.60 3.13
N ILE A 36 -3.56 -7.31 2.87
CA ILE A 36 -4.47 -6.24 3.28
C ILE A 36 -4.82 -5.41 2.03
N ASP A 37 -6.11 -5.25 1.79
CA ASP A 37 -6.63 -4.36 0.76
C ASP A 37 -6.85 -2.97 1.38
N LEU A 38 -6.36 -1.93 0.71
CA LEU A 38 -6.50 -0.52 1.11
C LEU A 38 -7.18 0.30 0.01
N GLU A 39 -8.00 1.26 0.39
CA GLU A 39 -8.48 2.32 -0.48
C GLU A 39 -7.78 3.65 -0.13
N THR A 40 -7.07 4.24 -1.09
CA THR A 40 -6.40 5.53 -0.93
C THR A 40 -7.35 6.70 -1.24
N SER A 41 -6.98 7.93 -0.86
CA SER A 41 -7.87 9.11 -0.99
C SER A 41 -8.19 9.52 -2.43
N ASP A 42 -7.40 9.06 -3.39
CA ASP A 42 -7.65 9.19 -4.83
C ASP A 42 -8.52 8.06 -5.40
N LYS A 43 -9.24 7.33 -4.52
CA LYS A 43 -10.18 6.26 -4.87
C LYS A 43 -9.52 5.08 -5.58
N GLN A 44 -8.24 4.85 -5.33
CA GLN A 44 -7.53 3.69 -5.85
C GLN A 44 -7.51 2.57 -4.83
N HIS A 45 -7.82 1.37 -5.30
CA HIS A 45 -7.73 0.16 -4.52
C HIS A 45 -6.33 -0.45 -4.69
N ILE A 46 -5.64 -0.71 -3.59
CA ILE A 46 -4.28 -1.25 -3.59
C ILE A 46 -4.19 -2.47 -2.66
N VAL A 47 -3.24 -3.36 -2.97
CA VAL A 47 -3.01 -4.58 -2.21
C VAL A 47 -1.65 -4.49 -1.53
N VAL A 48 -1.63 -4.56 -0.21
CA VAL A 48 -0.42 -4.62 0.62
C VAL A 48 -0.19 -6.07 1.04
N ARG A 49 1.03 -6.57 0.81
CA ARG A 49 1.43 -7.93 1.19
C ARG A 49 2.48 -7.85 2.29
N SER A 50 2.24 -8.51 3.41
CA SER A 50 3.25 -8.72 4.45
C SER A 50 4.11 -9.94 4.10
N THR A 51 5.41 -9.83 4.39
CA THR A 51 6.37 -10.93 4.25
C THR A 51 6.52 -11.74 5.52
N GLU A 52 5.93 -11.32 6.63
CA GLU A 52 5.99 -12.05 7.90
C GLU A 52 5.00 -13.23 7.92
N ARG A 53 5.49 -14.38 8.38
CA ARG A 53 4.71 -15.59 8.72
C ARG A 53 4.64 -15.73 10.24
#